data_AF-A0A958FZ50-F1
#
_entry.id   AF-A0A958FZ50-F1
#
_cell.length_a   1.000
_cell.length_b   1.000
_cell.length_c   1.000
_cell.angle_alpha   90.00
_cell.angle_beta   90.00
_cell.angle_gamma   90.00
#
_symmetry.space_group_name_H-M   'P 1'
#
loop_
_entity.id
_entity.type
_entity.pdbx_description
1 polymer ?
#
loop_
_entity_poly.entity_id
_entity_poly.type
_entity_poly.pdbx_seq_one_letter_code
_entity_poly.pdbx_strand_id
1 'polypeptide(L)'
;MTTLVQQQAPILGLDGKDDMEILLPNREEFVIGKELLQEFIEIAHDVSLNQEIQVLIGKPNQGSLKLLHTNYIIVDPLMVKENPGQGRFVTGHEASHDAISRSMIELGISPAQSELLYSKLGYAFIHNIVEDPAVNDFMCLRRPDLREEVRRFYDKAFSKQNTVMAAGPISALISELGYVPKFVQFASELIRYWHTQTFSDQLDPDVTLSLMQVRRSVLKAIQTIPSKDTTDESTIKEKARIRFLLVHEYVWPEIEKLIKLDIDNERRRQQAQAALNESDPSNSTTHSTTDSQGGSGTPSSTEVPSKSDSSQSISDPTLDEIRRNARHSKGENSGPSIDPSDLSPEAQSELDEIFENLPDEEKKKLLARATTRIKTLEDKANAALNPRAHEKEPRSNNGN
;
A
#
# COMPACT_ATOMS: atom_id res chain seq x y z
N MET A 1 28.98 38.56 -4.04
CA MET A 1 29.27 37.28 -3.37
C MET A 1 28.22 37.12 -2.30
N THR A 2 27.06 36.53 -2.57
CA THR A 2 26.84 35.09 -2.81
C THR A 2 25.57 34.95 -3.65
N THR A 3 25.63 34.22 -4.76
CA THR A 3 24.52 34.04 -5.70
C THR A 3 23.71 32.82 -5.29
N LEU A 4 22.43 33.00 -4.93
CA LEU A 4 21.47 31.91 -4.79
C LEU A 4 20.98 31.49 -6.18
N VAL A 5 21.13 30.21 -6.50
CA VAL A 5 20.60 29.57 -7.71
C VAL A 5 19.12 29.26 -7.48
N GLN A 6 18.27 29.94 -8.23
CA GLN A 6 16.85 29.64 -8.39
C GLN A 6 16.72 28.42 -9.31
N GLN A 7 16.15 27.32 -8.83
CA GLN A 7 15.74 26.20 -9.69
C GLN A 7 14.47 26.64 -10.45
N GLN A 8 14.62 26.92 -11.75
CA GLN A 8 13.51 27.07 -12.68
C GLN A 8 13.03 25.69 -13.14
N ALA A 9 11.71 25.53 -13.25
CA ALA A 9 11.09 24.41 -13.94
C ALA A 9 11.52 24.40 -15.42
N PRO A 10 11.61 23.22 -16.07
CA PRO A 10 12.00 23.17 -17.48
C PRO A 10 10.92 23.82 -18.35
N ILE A 11 11.33 24.88 -19.04
CA ILE A 11 10.57 25.52 -20.11
C ILE A 11 10.58 24.55 -21.31
N LEU A 12 9.40 24.06 -21.69
CA LEU A 12 9.19 23.34 -22.95
C LEU A 12 9.39 24.33 -24.11
N GLY A 13 10.52 24.22 -24.79
CA GLY A 13 10.77 24.92 -26.05
C GLY A 13 9.96 24.29 -27.17
N LEU A 14 8.83 24.90 -27.51
CA LEU A 14 8.13 24.69 -28.77
C LEU A 14 8.82 25.55 -29.83
N ASP A 15 9.85 25.01 -30.48
CA ASP A 15 10.23 25.48 -31.81
C ASP A 15 10.69 24.27 -32.64
N GLY A 16 9.89 23.99 -33.67
CA GLY A 16 10.07 22.83 -34.54
C GLY A 16 11.44 22.83 -35.20
N LYS A 17 12.25 21.84 -34.86
CA LYS A 17 13.29 21.20 -35.67
C LYS A 17 13.63 19.87 -35.01
N ASP A 18 13.93 18.90 -35.87
CA ASP A 18 14.14 17.49 -35.55
C ASP A 18 15.06 17.25 -34.34
N ASP A 19 14.67 16.25 -33.54
CA ASP A 19 15.29 15.71 -32.33
C ASP A 19 14.96 16.43 -30.99
N MET A 20 14.03 15.83 -30.24
CA MET A 20 13.81 16.13 -28.82
C MET A 20 14.96 15.57 -27.98
N GLU A 21 15.97 16.39 -27.75
CA GLU A 21 17.05 16.11 -26.80
C GLU A 21 16.72 16.75 -25.44
N ILE A 22 16.14 15.96 -24.52
CA ILE A 22 15.94 16.40 -23.12
C ILE A 22 17.26 16.14 -22.37
N LEU A 23 18.13 17.16 -22.35
CA LEU A 23 19.41 17.10 -21.64
C LEU A 23 19.18 17.15 -20.12
N LEU A 24 19.36 16.02 -19.44
CA LEU A 24 19.58 15.95 -17.98
C LEU A 24 20.99 15.38 -17.70
N PRO A 25 21.79 16.01 -16.83
CA PRO A 25 23.19 15.66 -16.67
C PRO A 25 23.38 14.33 -15.92
N ASN A 26 24.24 13.47 -16.48
CA ASN A 26 24.76 12.20 -15.96
C ASN A 26 23.76 11.03 -15.84
N ARG A 27 23.42 10.39 -16.96
CA ARG A 27 22.83 9.03 -16.99
C ARG A 27 23.30 8.26 -18.21
N GLU A 28 23.44 6.94 -18.11
CA GLU A 28 23.24 6.09 -19.29
C GLU A 28 21.90 6.50 -19.91
N GLU A 29 21.93 7.04 -21.12
CA GLU A 29 20.70 7.43 -21.81
C GLU A 29 19.87 6.17 -22.06
N PHE A 30 18.73 6.07 -21.38
CA PHE A 30 17.73 5.08 -21.70
C PHE A 30 17.03 5.51 -22.97
N VAL A 31 17.54 5.03 -24.11
CA VAL A 31 16.91 5.26 -25.41
C VAL A 31 15.83 4.22 -25.62
N ILE A 32 14.57 4.66 -25.59
CA ILE A 32 13.44 3.88 -26.11
C ILE A 32 13.31 4.21 -27.59
N GLY A 33 13.16 3.18 -28.43
CA GLY A 33 12.98 3.37 -29.88
C GLY A 33 11.76 4.24 -30.19
N LYS A 34 11.89 5.14 -31.18
CA LYS A 34 10.81 6.06 -31.59
C LYS A 34 9.53 5.30 -31.93
N GLU A 35 9.65 4.12 -32.55
CA GLU A 35 8.55 3.25 -32.93
C GLU A 35 7.78 2.71 -31.70
N LEU A 36 8.49 2.34 -30.63
CA LEU A 36 7.87 1.80 -29.43
C LEU A 36 7.16 2.90 -28.62
N LEU A 37 7.74 4.10 -28.56
CA LEU A 37 7.06 5.25 -27.96
C LEU A 37 5.81 5.64 -28.75
N GLN A 38 5.88 5.63 -30.08
CA GLN A 38 4.73 5.88 -30.95
C GLN A 38 3.62 4.85 -30.72
N GLU A 39 3.97 3.56 -30.59
CA GLU A 39 3.02 2.50 -30.24
C GLU A 39 2.32 2.77 -28.89
N PHE A 40 3.04 3.25 -27.88
CA PHE A 40 2.44 3.59 -26.59
C PHE A 40 1.48 4.78 -26.68
N ILE A 41 1.81 5.80 -27.47
CA ILE A 41 0.92 6.93 -27.74
C ILE A 41 -0.37 6.44 -28.40
N GLU A 42 -0.27 5.57 -29.41
CA GLU A 42 -1.42 4.98 -30.09
C GLU A 42 -2.29 4.16 -29.13
N ILE A 43 -1.69 3.33 -28.27
CA ILE A 43 -2.41 2.62 -27.20
C ILE A 43 -3.15 3.59 -26.29
N ALA A 44 -2.49 4.66 -25.83
CA ALA A 44 -3.09 5.62 -24.93
C ALA A 44 -4.29 6.34 -25.57
N HIS A 45 -4.17 6.76 -26.82
CA HIS A 45 -5.24 7.42 -27.58
C HIS A 45 -6.42 6.49 -27.85
N ASP A 46 -6.15 5.24 -28.27
CA ASP A 46 -7.19 4.26 -28.56
C ASP A 46 -8.00 3.90 -27.33
N VAL A 47 -7.33 3.75 -26.18
CA VAL A 47 -7.97 3.32 -24.94
C VAL A 47 -8.71 4.48 -24.27
N SER A 48 -8.08 5.65 -24.16
CA SER A 48 -8.68 6.81 -23.47
C SER A 48 -9.76 7.54 -24.29
N LEU A 49 -9.74 7.40 -25.63
CA LEU A 49 -10.44 8.29 -26.57
C LEU A 49 -10.00 9.76 -26.49
N ASN A 50 -8.90 10.04 -25.80
CA ASN A 50 -8.36 11.37 -25.58
C ASN A 50 -7.06 11.55 -26.38
N GLN A 51 -7.17 12.28 -27.50
CA GLN A 51 -6.05 12.57 -28.40
C GLN A 51 -5.03 13.55 -27.80
N GLU A 52 -5.37 14.19 -26.69
CA GLU A 52 -4.47 15.11 -25.99
C GLU A 52 -3.57 14.38 -24.98
N ILE A 53 -3.78 13.07 -24.74
CA ILE A 53 -2.87 12.29 -23.91
C ILE A 53 -1.48 12.25 -24.53
N GLN A 54 -0.50 12.53 -23.68
CA GLN A 54 0.92 12.47 -23.96
C GLN A 54 1.56 11.35 -23.14
N VAL A 55 2.38 10.53 -23.80
CA VAL A 55 3.18 9.50 -23.16
C VAL A 55 4.62 9.99 -23.04
N LEU A 56 5.13 10.05 -21.81
CA LEU A 56 6.47 10.51 -21.48
C LEU A 56 7.30 9.37 -20.90
N ILE A 57 8.61 9.41 -21.14
CA ILE A 57 9.55 8.48 -20.51
C ILE A 57 10.04 9.08 -19.19
N GLY A 58 9.80 8.35 -18.10
CA GLY A 58 10.16 8.76 -16.75
C GLY A 58 11.63 8.49 -16.39
N LYS A 59 11.90 8.46 -15.09
CA LYS A 59 13.22 8.04 -14.57
C LYS A 59 13.18 6.55 -14.25
N PRO A 60 14.31 5.83 -14.42
CA PRO A 60 14.43 4.44 -13.99
C PRO A 60 14.00 4.23 -12.53
N ASN A 61 13.25 3.15 -12.28
CA ASN A 61 12.75 2.72 -10.96
C ASN A 61 11.77 3.70 -10.28
N GLN A 62 11.12 4.59 -11.04
CA GLN A 62 10.05 5.43 -10.51
C GLN A 62 8.66 4.85 -10.76
N GLY A 63 8.57 3.74 -11.49
CA GLY A 63 7.30 3.17 -11.91
C GLY A 63 6.68 3.97 -13.06
N SER A 64 5.53 3.48 -13.52
CA SER A 64 4.74 4.10 -14.56
C SER A 64 3.43 4.58 -13.94
N LEU A 65 2.95 5.77 -14.31
CA LEU A 65 1.75 6.37 -13.73
C LEU A 65 1.10 7.39 -14.65
N LYS A 66 -0.21 7.55 -14.55
CA LYS A 66 -0.90 8.76 -15.00
C LYS A 66 -0.76 9.88 -13.98
N LEU A 67 -0.34 11.07 -14.42
CA LEU A 67 -0.36 12.28 -13.59
C LEU A 67 -1.81 12.80 -13.47
N LEU A 68 -2.31 12.91 -12.24
CA LEU A 68 -3.67 13.38 -11.95
C LEU A 68 -3.93 14.78 -12.51
N HIS A 69 -5.15 15.01 -13.00
CA HIS A 69 -5.59 16.29 -13.58
C HIS A 69 -4.74 16.81 -14.76
N THR A 70 -3.91 15.95 -15.35
CA THR A 70 -3.16 16.23 -16.56
C THR A 70 -3.42 15.17 -17.61
N ASN A 71 -2.92 15.41 -18.82
CA ASN A 71 -2.97 14.46 -19.92
C ASN A 71 -1.68 13.63 -20.05
N TYR A 72 -0.87 13.50 -18.98
CA TYR A 72 0.42 12.80 -19.06
C TYR A 72 0.37 11.38 -18.47
N ILE A 73 0.89 10.43 -19.23
CA ILE A 73 1.25 9.08 -18.77
C ILE A 73 2.78 8.99 -18.75
N ILE A 74 3.37 8.75 -17.60
CA ILE A 74 4.80 8.52 -17.43
C ILE A 74 5.04 7.01 -17.46
N VAL A 75 5.99 6.56 -18.27
CA VAL A 75 6.38 5.14 -18.35
C VAL A 75 7.81 4.96 -17.85
N ASP A 76 8.03 3.99 -16.96
CA ASP A 76 9.36 3.64 -16.47
C ASP A 76 10.23 3.07 -17.59
N PRO A 77 11.37 3.70 -17.93
CA PRO A 77 12.23 3.21 -19.01
C PRO A 77 12.81 1.81 -18.78
N LEU A 78 13.02 1.39 -17.52
CA LEU A 78 13.52 0.04 -17.23
C LEU A 78 12.46 -1.01 -17.56
N MET A 79 11.22 -0.75 -17.18
CA MET A 79 10.10 -1.65 -17.47
C MET A 79 9.93 -1.87 -18.97
N VAL A 80 10.02 -0.79 -19.76
CA VAL A 80 9.89 -0.85 -21.21
C VAL A 80 11.05 -1.62 -21.84
N LYS A 81 12.27 -1.40 -21.37
CA LYS A 81 13.47 -2.06 -21.88
C LYS A 81 13.46 -3.57 -21.59
N GLU A 82 13.09 -3.96 -20.38
CA GLU A 82 13.12 -5.35 -19.93
C GLU A 82 11.92 -6.14 -20.47
N ASN A 83 10.75 -5.52 -20.55
CA ASN A 83 9.52 -6.15 -20.99
C ASN A 83 8.60 -5.14 -21.71
N PRO A 84 8.77 -4.93 -23.02
CA PRO A 84 7.92 -4.03 -23.80
C PRO A 84 6.42 -4.36 -23.70
N GLY A 85 6.06 -5.64 -23.56
CA GLY A 85 4.67 -6.07 -23.35
C GLY A 85 4.07 -5.54 -22.04
N GLN A 86 4.87 -5.49 -20.98
CA GLN A 86 4.46 -4.83 -19.74
C GLN A 86 4.32 -3.32 -19.91
N GLY A 87 5.17 -2.68 -20.72
CA GLY A 87 5.00 -1.28 -21.12
C GLY A 87 3.65 -1.02 -21.78
N ARG A 88 3.28 -1.84 -22.78
CA ARG A 88 1.96 -1.78 -23.44
C ARG A 88 0.80 -1.92 -22.45
N PHE A 89 0.88 -2.92 -21.58
CA PHE A 89 -0.10 -3.16 -20.54
C PHE A 89 -0.28 -1.94 -19.65
N VAL A 90 0.81 -1.40 -19.09
CA VAL A 90 0.71 -0.28 -18.15
C VAL A 90 0.24 1.00 -18.84
N THR A 91 0.69 1.29 -20.07
CA THR A 91 0.16 2.43 -20.82
C THR A 91 -1.35 2.32 -21.05
N GLY A 92 -1.85 1.14 -21.46
CA GLY A 92 -3.29 0.93 -21.64
C GLY A 92 -4.07 0.99 -20.32
N HIS A 93 -3.49 0.50 -19.21
CA HIS A 93 -4.08 0.58 -17.88
C HIS A 93 -4.23 2.04 -17.43
N GLU A 94 -3.16 2.82 -17.49
CA GLU A 94 -3.19 4.24 -17.10
C GLU A 94 -4.11 5.08 -18.02
N ALA A 95 -4.16 4.77 -19.31
CA ALA A 95 -5.11 5.40 -20.25
C ALA A 95 -6.57 5.04 -19.94
N SER A 96 -6.84 3.84 -19.43
CA SER A 96 -8.19 3.42 -19.05
C SER A 96 -8.70 4.19 -17.84
N HIS A 97 -7.83 4.56 -16.90
CA HIS A 97 -8.21 5.48 -15.82
C HIS A 97 -8.71 6.82 -16.36
N ASP A 98 -8.10 7.38 -17.40
CA ASP A 98 -8.60 8.61 -18.04
C ASP A 98 -10.02 8.43 -18.60
N ALA A 99 -10.27 7.27 -19.23
CA ALA A 99 -11.57 6.98 -19.80
C ALA A 99 -12.68 6.78 -18.77
N ILE A 100 -12.41 6.08 -17.66
CA ILE A 100 -13.49 5.59 -16.78
C ILE A 100 -13.43 6.08 -15.33
N SER A 101 -12.29 6.52 -14.83
CA SER A 101 -12.10 6.91 -13.43
C SER A 101 -12.38 8.40 -13.23
N ARG A 102 -12.98 8.77 -12.10
CA ARG A 102 -13.26 10.18 -11.76
C ARG A 102 -12.96 10.44 -10.29
N SER A 103 -12.49 11.65 -10.00
CA SER A 103 -12.18 12.07 -8.63
C SER A 103 -13.45 12.14 -7.78
N MET A 104 -13.31 12.01 -6.46
CA MET A 104 -14.44 12.11 -5.52
C MET A 104 -15.25 13.41 -5.69
N ILE A 105 -14.57 14.52 -5.99
CA ILE A 105 -15.20 15.82 -6.24
C ILE A 105 -16.10 15.75 -7.47
N GLU A 106 -15.63 15.13 -8.55
CA GLU A 106 -16.43 14.92 -9.76
C GLU A 106 -17.62 14.00 -9.55
N LEU A 107 -17.55 13.11 -8.55
CA LEU A 107 -18.65 12.25 -8.12
C LEU A 107 -19.64 12.95 -7.17
N GLY A 108 -19.41 14.23 -6.85
CA GLY A 108 -20.26 15.03 -5.97
C GLY A 108 -19.99 14.85 -4.47
N ILE A 109 -18.81 14.35 -4.10
CA ILE A 109 -18.36 14.23 -2.71
C ILE A 109 -17.58 15.49 -2.37
N SER A 110 -17.91 16.13 -1.24
CA SER A 110 -17.22 17.36 -0.85
C SER A 110 -15.74 17.12 -0.52
N PRO A 111 -14.85 18.11 -0.68
CA PRO A 111 -13.44 17.97 -0.32
C PRO A 111 -13.22 17.49 1.12
N ALA A 112 -13.98 18.02 2.08
CA ALA A 112 -13.89 17.62 3.49
C ALA A 112 -14.31 16.15 3.72
N GLN A 113 -15.32 15.66 2.99
CA GLN A 113 -15.71 14.25 3.04
C GLN A 113 -14.65 13.37 2.38
N SER A 114 -14.10 13.80 1.24
CA SER A 114 -13.01 13.09 0.57
C SER A 114 -11.80 12.95 1.50
N GLU A 115 -11.36 14.04 2.13
CA GLU A 115 -10.26 14.03 3.11
C GLU A 115 -10.55 13.09 4.28
N LEU A 116 -11.76 13.14 4.84
CA LEU A 116 -12.15 12.24 5.92
C LEU A 116 -12.09 10.76 5.49
N LEU A 117 -12.58 10.44 4.29
CA LEU A 117 -12.58 9.06 3.78
C LEU A 117 -11.15 8.57 3.53
N TYR A 118 -10.34 9.36 2.83
CA TYR A 118 -8.94 9.03 2.53
C TYR A 118 -8.02 9.06 3.77
N SER A 119 -8.45 9.68 4.88
CA SER A 119 -7.74 9.60 6.16
C SER A 119 -7.88 8.24 6.86
N LYS A 120 -8.86 7.42 6.46
CA LYS A 120 -9.08 6.10 7.06
C LYS A 120 -8.09 5.10 6.50
N LEU A 121 -7.39 4.43 7.41
CA LEU A 121 -6.44 3.36 7.12
C LEU A 121 -7.05 2.28 6.23
N GLY A 122 -6.51 2.08 5.05
CA GLY A 122 -6.90 1.07 4.06
C GLY A 122 -7.95 1.53 3.06
N TYR A 123 -8.51 2.73 3.21
CA TYR A 123 -9.60 3.20 2.37
C TYR A 123 -9.14 3.45 0.93
N ALA A 124 -8.04 4.18 0.75
CA ALA A 124 -7.47 4.45 -0.56
C ALA A 124 -7.06 3.14 -1.25
N PHE A 125 -6.44 2.25 -0.46
CA PHE A 125 -5.93 0.97 -0.92
C PHE A 125 -7.02 0.11 -1.54
N ILE A 126 -8.17 -0.09 -0.85
CA ILE A 126 -9.22 -0.96 -1.41
C ILE A 126 -9.89 -0.39 -2.65
N HIS A 127 -10.05 0.94 -2.74
CA HIS A 127 -10.62 1.56 -3.94
C HIS A 127 -9.77 1.27 -5.17
N ASN A 128 -8.44 1.40 -5.06
CA ASN A 128 -7.52 1.02 -6.14
C ASN A 128 -7.64 -0.48 -6.49
N ILE A 129 -7.62 -1.36 -5.48
CA ILE A 129 -7.69 -2.81 -5.68
C ILE A 129 -8.94 -3.26 -6.44
N VAL A 130 -10.09 -2.62 -6.19
CA VAL A 130 -11.34 -2.94 -6.91
C VAL A 130 -11.42 -2.23 -8.26
N GLU A 131 -10.80 -1.06 -8.40
CA GLU A 131 -10.80 -0.29 -9.63
C GLU A 131 -9.90 -0.89 -10.70
N ASP A 132 -8.72 -1.41 -10.35
CA ASP A 132 -7.75 -1.95 -11.30
C ASP A 132 -8.34 -3.03 -12.22
N PRO A 133 -9.09 -4.05 -11.74
CA PRO A 133 -9.81 -4.98 -12.60
C PRO A 133 -10.78 -4.31 -13.59
N ALA A 134 -11.52 -3.28 -13.15
CA ALA A 134 -12.49 -2.58 -14.01
C ALA A 134 -11.78 -1.81 -15.14
N VAL A 135 -10.65 -1.18 -14.79
CA VAL A 135 -9.75 -0.47 -15.71
C VAL A 135 -9.14 -1.44 -16.72
N ASN A 136 -8.68 -2.60 -16.26
CA ASN A 136 -8.15 -3.67 -17.13
C ASN A 136 -9.21 -4.26 -18.06
N ASP A 137 -10.43 -4.47 -17.57
CA ASP A 137 -11.55 -4.96 -18.38
C ASP A 137 -11.90 -3.93 -19.47
N PHE A 138 -11.98 -2.65 -19.12
CA PHE A 138 -12.23 -1.58 -20.09
C PHE A 138 -11.11 -1.47 -21.14
N MET A 139 -9.85 -1.53 -20.70
CA MET A 139 -8.69 -1.58 -21.60
C MET A 139 -8.85 -2.70 -22.63
N CYS A 140 -9.19 -3.91 -22.19
CA CYS A 140 -9.36 -5.07 -23.05
C CYS A 140 -10.60 -4.99 -23.95
N LEU A 141 -11.61 -4.20 -23.59
CA LEU A 141 -12.76 -3.92 -24.46
C LEU A 141 -12.37 -2.99 -25.62
N ARG A 142 -11.49 -2.02 -25.37
CA ARG A 142 -10.99 -1.07 -26.38
C ARG A 142 -9.90 -1.68 -27.26
N ARG A 143 -8.95 -2.38 -26.65
CA ARG A 143 -7.77 -2.98 -27.28
C ARG A 143 -7.67 -4.46 -26.92
N PRO A 144 -8.42 -5.33 -27.62
CA PRO A 144 -8.44 -6.77 -27.33
C PRO A 144 -7.08 -7.46 -27.42
N ASP A 145 -6.14 -6.89 -28.19
CA ASP A 145 -4.76 -7.34 -28.31
C ASP A 145 -3.98 -7.26 -26.98
N LEU A 146 -4.35 -6.34 -26.08
CA LEU A 146 -3.69 -6.20 -24.77
C LEU A 146 -4.10 -7.27 -23.75
N ARG A 147 -5.16 -8.05 -24.02
CA ARG A 147 -5.64 -9.11 -23.11
C ARG A 147 -4.55 -10.13 -22.78
N GLU A 148 -3.70 -10.45 -23.75
CA GLU A 148 -2.60 -11.38 -23.54
C GLU A 148 -1.55 -10.83 -22.58
N GLU A 149 -1.28 -9.52 -22.61
CA GLU A 149 -0.33 -8.89 -21.69
C GLU A 149 -0.89 -8.83 -20.26
N VAL A 150 -2.18 -8.52 -20.10
CA VAL A 150 -2.90 -8.64 -18.81
C VAL A 150 -2.78 -10.06 -18.27
N ARG A 151 -3.09 -11.05 -19.11
CA ARG A 151 -3.04 -12.46 -18.72
C ARG A 151 -1.66 -12.87 -18.26
N ARG A 152 -0.60 -12.56 -19.03
CA ARG A 152 0.79 -12.87 -18.65
C ARG A 152 1.21 -12.21 -17.35
N PHE A 153 0.82 -10.95 -17.14
CA PHE A 153 1.15 -10.22 -15.92
C PHE A 153 0.56 -10.92 -14.69
N TYR A 154 -0.75 -11.20 -14.71
CA TYR A 154 -1.42 -11.81 -13.56
C TYR A 154 -1.17 -13.31 -13.42
N ASP A 155 -0.95 -14.07 -14.51
CA ASP A 155 -0.50 -15.47 -14.45
C ASP A 155 0.84 -15.58 -13.71
N LYS A 156 1.76 -14.65 -13.98
CA LYS A 156 3.05 -14.57 -13.27
C LYS A 156 2.83 -14.18 -11.81
N ALA A 157 2.05 -13.14 -11.55
CA ALA A 157 1.78 -12.64 -10.20
C ALA A 157 1.09 -13.70 -9.30
N PHE A 158 0.24 -14.54 -9.89
CA PHE A 158 -0.55 -15.54 -9.17
C PHE A 158 -0.11 -16.98 -9.41
N SER A 159 1.11 -17.18 -9.92
CA SER A 159 1.72 -18.50 -10.18
C SER A 159 1.81 -19.39 -8.95
N LYS A 160 1.72 -18.82 -7.74
CA LYS A 160 1.64 -19.55 -6.47
C LYS A 160 0.38 -19.16 -5.70
N GLN A 161 -0.18 -20.13 -4.98
CA GLN A 161 -1.24 -19.94 -4.00
C GLN A 161 -0.78 -18.95 -2.92
N ASN A 162 -1.71 -18.17 -2.36
CA ASN A 162 -1.47 -17.21 -1.27
C ASN A 162 -0.43 -16.12 -1.60
N THR A 163 -0.12 -15.92 -2.88
CA THR A 163 0.80 -14.84 -3.29
C THR A 163 0.13 -13.49 -3.04
N VAL A 164 0.82 -12.65 -2.29
CA VAL A 164 0.46 -11.25 -2.13
C VAL A 164 0.98 -10.48 -3.33
N MET A 165 0.11 -9.71 -3.98
CA MET A 165 0.54 -8.79 -5.03
C MET A 165 1.21 -7.58 -4.37
N ALA A 166 2.50 -7.73 -4.07
CA ALA A 166 3.29 -6.77 -3.34
C ALA A 166 4.43 -6.24 -4.21
N ALA A 167 4.52 -4.92 -4.38
CA ALA A 167 5.76 -4.32 -4.86
C ALA A 167 6.87 -4.50 -3.81
N GLY A 168 8.13 -4.35 -4.22
CA GLY A 168 9.31 -4.54 -3.36
C GLY A 168 9.20 -3.95 -1.94
N PRO A 169 8.73 -2.70 -1.76
CA PRO A 169 8.55 -2.10 -0.44
C PRO A 169 7.53 -2.80 0.48
N ILE A 170 6.47 -3.38 -0.10
CA ILE A 170 5.44 -4.13 0.64
C ILE A 170 6.04 -5.48 1.07
N SER A 171 6.73 -6.18 0.16
CA SER A 171 7.38 -7.47 0.48
C SER A 171 8.43 -7.33 1.59
N ALA A 172 9.22 -6.25 1.56
CA ALA A 172 10.18 -5.95 2.62
C ALA A 172 9.50 -5.73 3.98
N LEU A 173 8.34 -5.07 4.00
CA LEU A 173 7.63 -4.81 5.25
C LEU A 173 6.86 -6.03 5.76
N ILE A 174 6.25 -6.84 4.89
CA ILE A 174 5.69 -8.15 5.25
C ILE A 174 6.79 -9.01 5.89
N SER A 175 7.99 -8.99 5.32
CA SER A 175 9.15 -9.68 5.91
C SER A 175 9.55 -9.12 7.28
N GLU A 176 9.39 -7.82 7.53
CA GLU A 176 9.65 -7.20 8.84
C GLU A 176 8.56 -7.52 9.88
N LEU A 177 7.30 -7.60 9.44
CA LEU A 177 6.18 -8.01 10.29
C LEU A 177 6.26 -9.50 10.62
N GLY A 178 6.79 -10.32 9.72
CA GLY A 178 6.82 -11.77 9.85
C GLY A 178 5.48 -12.45 9.57
N TYR A 179 4.46 -11.68 9.15
CA TYR A 179 3.16 -12.17 8.74
C TYR A 179 2.57 -11.26 7.65
N VAL A 180 1.58 -11.77 6.93
CA VAL A 180 0.82 -10.98 5.94
C VAL A 180 -0.43 -10.41 6.61
N PRO A 181 -0.64 -9.08 6.65
CA PRO A 181 -1.87 -8.53 7.17
C PRO A 181 -3.10 -9.04 6.41
N LYS A 182 -4.18 -9.35 7.13
CA LYS A 182 -5.44 -9.88 6.60
C LYS A 182 -6.01 -8.98 5.50
N PHE A 183 -5.99 -7.65 5.67
CA PHE A 183 -6.51 -6.73 4.64
C PHE A 183 -5.71 -6.79 3.32
N VAL A 184 -4.41 -7.09 3.39
CA VAL A 184 -3.51 -7.23 2.23
C VAL A 184 -3.73 -8.57 1.53
N GLN A 185 -3.91 -9.64 2.32
CA GLN A 185 -4.28 -10.96 1.81
C GLN A 185 -5.62 -10.88 1.08
N PHE A 186 -6.64 -10.27 1.71
CA PHE A 186 -7.95 -10.04 1.12
C PHE A 186 -7.85 -9.31 -0.23
N ALA A 187 -7.09 -8.22 -0.30
CA ALA A 187 -6.95 -7.45 -1.53
C ALA A 187 -6.32 -8.26 -2.67
N SER A 188 -5.27 -9.01 -2.38
CA SER A 188 -4.60 -9.87 -3.38
C SER A 188 -5.55 -10.95 -3.89
N GLU A 189 -6.39 -11.50 -3.02
CA GLU A 189 -7.35 -12.54 -3.35
C GLU A 189 -8.55 -12.03 -4.15
N LEU A 190 -8.96 -10.76 -3.99
CA LEU A 190 -9.96 -10.16 -4.88
C LEU A 190 -9.47 -10.11 -6.34
N ILE A 191 -8.23 -9.68 -6.54
CA ILE A 191 -7.63 -9.59 -7.88
C ILE A 191 -7.39 -11.01 -8.45
N ARG A 192 -6.91 -11.94 -7.62
CA ARG A 192 -6.79 -13.36 -8.01
C ARG A 192 -8.13 -13.91 -8.46
N TYR A 193 -9.21 -13.65 -7.73
CA TYR A 193 -10.53 -14.15 -8.08
C TYR A 193 -11.03 -13.55 -9.39
N TRP A 194 -10.83 -12.26 -9.62
CA TRP A 194 -11.16 -11.66 -10.92
C TRP A 194 -10.40 -12.34 -12.07
N HIS A 195 -9.09 -12.58 -11.91
CA HIS A 195 -8.24 -13.18 -12.95
C HIS A 195 -8.50 -14.67 -13.16
N THR A 196 -8.60 -15.44 -12.07
CA THR A 196 -8.59 -16.93 -12.10
C THR A 196 -9.94 -17.58 -11.80
N GLN A 197 -10.92 -16.80 -11.33
CA GLN A 197 -12.22 -17.28 -10.85
C GLN A 197 -12.15 -18.19 -9.60
N THR A 198 -11.00 -18.23 -8.93
CA THR A 198 -10.77 -19.00 -7.72
C THR A 198 -10.00 -18.17 -6.68
N PHE A 199 -10.30 -18.40 -5.41
CA PHE A 199 -9.46 -17.96 -4.31
C PHE A 199 -8.37 -18.99 -4.03
N SER A 200 -7.35 -18.59 -3.29
CA SER A 200 -6.34 -19.51 -2.80
C SER A 200 -6.90 -20.50 -1.78
N ASP A 201 -6.25 -21.66 -1.67
CA ASP A 201 -6.51 -22.61 -0.60
C ASP A 201 -5.87 -22.16 0.73
N GLN A 202 -6.45 -22.60 1.85
CA GLN A 202 -5.91 -22.37 3.21
C GLN A 202 -5.77 -20.89 3.59
N LEU A 203 -6.70 -20.06 3.12
CA LEU A 203 -6.80 -18.68 3.58
C LEU A 203 -7.21 -18.60 5.04
N ASP A 204 -6.84 -17.48 5.67
CA ASP A 204 -7.33 -17.15 7.00
C ASP A 204 -8.88 -17.15 7.01
N PRO A 205 -9.53 -17.70 8.06
CA PRO A 205 -10.99 -17.79 8.11
C PRO A 205 -11.70 -16.44 8.04
N ASP A 206 -11.13 -15.39 8.67
CA ASP A 206 -11.72 -14.05 8.64
C ASP A 206 -11.65 -13.47 7.22
N VAL A 207 -10.51 -13.67 6.55
CA VAL A 207 -10.33 -13.25 5.15
C VAL A 207 -11.30 -13.99 4.24
N THR A 208 -11.43 -15.31 4.40
CA THR A 208 -12.37 -16.13 3.62
C THR A 208 -13.81 -15.65 3.80
N LEU A 209 -14.22 -15.41 5.04
CA LEU A 209 -15.56 -14.93 5.37
C LEU A 209 -15.83 -13.56 4.73
N SER A 210 -14.92 -12.60 4.87
CA SER A 210 -15.04 -11.28 4.26
C SER A 210 -15.09 -11.36 2.73
N LEU A 211 -14.24 -12.19 2.10
CA LEU A 211 -14.25 -12.38 0.65
C LEU A 211 -15.61 -12.90 0.16
N MET A 212 -16.17 -13.90 0.85
CA MET A 212 -17.49 -14.45 0.50
C MET A 212 -18.61 -13.40 0.63
N GLN A 213 -18.55 -12.54 1.64
CA GLN A 213 -19.54 -11.49 1.86
C GLN A 213 -19.52 -10.41 0.77
N VAL A 214 -18.33 -9.97 0.35
CA VAL A 214 -18.22 -8.85 -0.59
C VAL A 214 -18.23 -9.26 -2.06
N ARG A 215 -17.97 -10.54 -2.38
CA ARG A 215 -17.70 -11.04 -3.75
C ARG A 215 -18.69 -10.51 -4.78
N ARG A 216 -19.98 -10.54 -4.46
CA ARG A 216 -21.03 -10.07 -5.38
C ARG A 216 -20.92 -8.57 -5.66
N SER A 217 -20.67 -7.76 -4.63
CA SER A 217 -20.54 -6.31 -4.77
C SER A 217 -19.27 -5.93 -5.51
N VAL A 218 -18.15 -6.64 -5.26
CA VAL A 218 -16.90 -6.45 -6.00
C VAL A 218 -17.09 -6.77 -7.48
N LEU A 219 -17.63 -7.93 -7.84
CA LEU A 219 -17.89 -8.28 -9.24
C LEU A 219 -18.82 -7.28 -9.93
N LYS A 220 -19.86 -6.82 -9.22
CA LYS A 220 -20.75 -5.79 -9.75
C LYS A 220 -20.01 -4.47 -9.98
N ALA A 221 -19.10 -4.07 -9.09
CA ALA A 221 -18.30 -2.86 -9.25
C ALA A 221 -17.40 -2.98 -10.48
N ILE A 222 -16.68 -4.09 -10.63
CA ILE A 222 -15.81 -4.38 -11.78
C ILE A 222 -16.59 -4.33 -13.10
N GLN A 223 -17.77 -4.95 -13.13
CA GLN A 223 -18.63 -4.97 -14.33
C GLN A 223 -19.33 -3.64 -14.62
N THR A 224 -19.34 -2.69 -13.69
CA THR A 224 -19.98 -1.38 -13.87
C THR A 224 -19.04 -0.41 -14.57
N ILE A 225 -18.68 -0.76 -15.80
CA ILE A 225 -17.92 0.10 -16.72
C ILE A 225 -18.84 0.66 -17.82
N PRO A 226 -18.52 1.84 -18.38
CA PRO A 226 -19.24 2.36 -19.55
C PRO A 226 -19.01 1.45 -20.78
N SER A 227 -19.82 1.64 -21.83
CA SER A 227 -19.54 0.95 -23.09
C SER A 227 -18.23 1.48 -23.68
N LYS A 228 -17.55 0.65 -24.47
CA LYS A 228 -16.24 0.99 -25.05
C LYS A 228 -16.25 2.23 -25.95
N ASP A 229 -17.40 2.67 -26.44
CA ASP A 229 -17.55 3.83 -27.33
C ASP A 229 -18.19 5.03 -26.61
N THR A 230 -18.37 4.95 -25.28
CA THR A 230 -18.97 6.03 -24.49
C THR A 230 -17.97 7.18 -24.34
N THR A 231 -18.35 8.35 -24.84
CA THR A 231 -17.67 9.64 -24.57
C THR A 231 -18.54 10.60 -23.76
N ASP A 232 -19.78 10.20 -23.45
CA ASP A 232 -20.69 10.99 -22.62
C ASP A 232 -20.23 11.01 -21.17
N GLU A 233 -19.76 12.18 -20.74
CA GLU A 233 -19.22 12.42 -19.41
C GLU A 233 -20.25 12.14 -18.31
N SER A 234 -21.55 12.35 -18.57
CA SER A 234 -22.60 12.07 -17.57
C SER A 234 -22.72 10.58 -17.27
N THR A 235 -22.66 9.75 -18.32
CA THR A 235 -22.64 8.28 -18.21
C THR A 235 -21.37 7.79 -17.53
N ILE A 236 -20.20 8.35 -17.86
CA ILE A 236 -18.92 7.97 -17.25
C ILE A 236 -18.96 8.26 -15.74
N LYS A 237 -19.37 9.47 -15.35
CA LYS A 237 -19.52 9.87 -13.95
C LYS A 237 -20.52 8.99 -13.20
N GLU A 238 -21.66 8.66 -13.81
CA GLU A 238 -22.65 7.79 -13.19
C GLU A 238 -22.08 6.38 -12.94
N LYS A 239 -21.38 5.80 -13.92
CA LYS A 239 -20.73 4.48 -13.74
C LYS A 239 -19.65 4.53 -12.66
N ALA A 240 -18.79 5.55 -12.68
CA ALA A 240 -17.77 5.76 -11.65
C ALA A 240 -18.38 5.94 -10.26
N ARG A 241 -19.49 6.69 -10.15
CA ARG A 241 -20.24 6.88 -8.90
C ARG A 241 -20.81 5.56 -8.38
N ILE A 242 -21.41 4.73 -9.24
CA ILE A 242 -21.93 3.42 -8.83
C ILE A 242 -20.80 2.51 -8.33
N ARG A 243 -19.65 2.49 -9.03
CA ARG A 243 -18.47 1.72 -8.56
C ARG A 243 -18.01 2.19 -7.19
N PHE A 244 -17.85 3.51 -7.03
CA PHE A 244 -17.49 4.12 -5.74
C PHE A 244 -18.45 3.70 -4.63
N LEU A 245 -19.77 3.80 -4.85
CA LEU A 245 -20.78 3.46 -3.85
C LEU A 245 -20.75 1.97 -3.50
N LEU A 246 -20.56 1.08 -4.50
CA LEU A 246 -20.45 -0.36 -4.24
C LEU A 246 -19.25 -0.69 -3.34
N VAL A 247 -18.10 -0.05 -3.59
CA VAL A 247 -16.91 -0.23 -2.75
C VAL A 247 -17.13 0.38 -1.37
N HIS A 248 -17.61 1.62 -1.31
CA HIS A 248 -17.79 2.36 -0.07
C HIS A 248 -18.82 1.72 0.88
N GLU A 249 -19.97 1.30 0.36
CA GLU A 249 -21.09 0.81 1.18
C GLU A 249 -20.95 -0.68 1.53
N TYR A 250 -20.36 -1.49 0.66
CA TYR A 250 -20.38 -2.95 0.82
C TYR A 250 -19.01 -3.59 1.00
N VAL A 251 -17.94 -3.01 0.45
CA VAL A 251 -16.59 -3.61 0.53
C VAL A 251 -15.79 -3.03 1.69
N TRP A 252 -15.78 -1.70 1.81
CA TRP A 252 -15.04 -0.99 2.83
C TRP A 252 -15.36 -1.45 4.27
N PRO A 253 -16.63 -1.68 4.67
CA PRO A 253 -16.91 -2.13 6.04
C PRO A 253 -16.27 -3.47 6.40
N GLU A 254 -16.10 -4.39 5.44
CA GLU A 254 -15.40 -5.66 5.68
C GLU A 254 -13.90 -5.48 5.79
N ILE A 255 -13.31 -4.63 4.95
CA ILE A 255 -11.90 -4.23 5.07
C ILE A 255 -11.63 -3.59 6.43
N GLU A 256 -12.51 -2.70 6.89
CA GLU A 256 -12.35 -2.00 8.15
C GLU A 256 -12.30 -2.98 9.34
N LYS A 257 -13.04 -4.11 9.27
CA LYS A 257 -12.96 -5.18 10.26
C LYS A 257 -11.61 -5.89 10.19
N LEU A 258 -11.13 -6.26 9.00
CA LEU A 258 -9.84 -6.93 8.83
C LEU A 258 -8.69 -6.04 9.34
N ILE A 259 -8.75 -4.74 9.09
CA ILE A 259 -7.74 -3.78 9.58
C ILE A 259 -7.72 -3.69 11.10
N LYS A 260 -8.90 -3.74 11.76
CA LYS A 260 -8.98 -3.80 13.22
C LYS A 260 -8.31 -5.06 13.75
N LEU A 261 -8.59 -6.22 13.13
CA LEU A 261 -7.91 -7.47 13.46
C LEU A 261 -6.39 -7.39 13.24
N ASP A 262 -5.94 -6.72 12.18
CA ASP A 262 -4.51 -6.53 11.91
C ASP A 262 -3.82 -5.62 12.93
N ILE A 263 -4.51 -4.58 13.42
CA ILE A 263 -4.03 -3.74 14.52
C ILE A 263 -3.93 -4.55 15.81
N ASP A 264 -4.94 -5.37 16.11
CA ASP A 264 -4.94 -6.22 17.31
C ASP A 264 -3.84 -7.30 17.25
N ASN A 265 -3.63 -7.90 16.08
CA ASN A 265 -2.54 -8.83 15.84
C ASN A 265 -1.18 -8.14 16.03
N GLU A 266 -0.96 -6.98 15.42
CA GLU A 266 0.30 -6.26 15.59
C GLU A 266 0.54 -5.83 17.05
N ARG A 267 -0.52 -5.49 17.79
CA ARG A 267 -0.45 -5.24 19.25
C ARG A 267 0.01 -6.50 20.00
N ARG A 268 -0.64 -7.64 19.79
CA ARG A 268 -0.26 -8.92 20.44
C ARG A 268 1.18 -9.30 20.10
N ARG A 269 1.58 -9.15 18.83
CA ARG A 269 2.96 -9.37 18.38
C ARG A 269 3.96 -8.57 19.21
N GLN A 270 3.67 -7.29 19.41
CA GLN A 270 4.53 -6.40 20.18
C GLN A 270 4.62 -6.77 21.66
N GLN A 271 3.51 -7.21 22.27
CA GLN A 271 3.51 -7.68 23.66
C GLN A 271 4.32 -8.97 23.80
N ALA A 272 4.11 -9.94 22.91
CA ALA A 272 4.86 -11.19 22.89
C ALA A 272 6.37 -10.94 22.71
N GLN A 273 6.74 -10.00 21.82
CA GLN A 273 8.13 -9.61 21.63
C GLN A 273 8.73 -8.94 22.87
N ALA A 274 7.98 -8.08 23.57
CA ALA A 274 8.44 -7.43 24.78
C ALA A 274 8.73 -8.46 25.89
N ALA A 275 7.83 -9.43 26.06
CA ALA A 275 8.00 -10.49 27.04
C ALA A 275 9.20 -11.42 26.74
N LEU A 276 9.47 -11.69 25.47
CA LEU A 276 10.70 -12.37 25.07
C LEU A 276 11.95 -11.57 25.46
N ASN A 277 11.95 -10.26 25.25
CA ASN A 277 13.10 -9.41 25.53
C ASN A 277 13.36 -9.22 27.04
N GLU A 278 12.31 -9.21 27.86
CA GLU A 278 12.42 -9.12 29.33
C GLU A 278 12.90 -10.43 29.96
N SER A 279 12.58 -11.55 29.34
CA SER A 279 12.93 -12.89 29.84
C SER A 279 14.31 -13.40 29.35
N ASP A 280 15.03 -12.60 28.55
CA ASP A 280 16.38 -12.93 28.08
C ASP A 280 17.44 -12.37 29.06
N PRO A 281 18.10 -13.23 29.87
CA PRO A 281 19.08 -12.80 30.86
C PRO A 281 20.32 -12.12 30.24
N SER A 282 20.50 -12.26 28.91
CA SER A 282 21.56 -11.59 28.15
C SER A 282 21.37 -10.08 28.03
N ASN A 283 20.13 -9.59 28.16
CA ASN A 283 19.78 -8.20 27.93
C ASN A 283 19.68 -7.38 29.23
N SER A 284 20.04 -7.96 30.37
CA SER A 284 20.31 -7.22 31.60
C SER A 284 21.64 -6.47 31.48
N THR A 285 21.71 -5.52 30.55
CA THR A 285 22.73 -4.46 30.64
C THR A 285 22.32 -3.61 31.82
N THR A 286 22.80 -4.03 32.99
CA THR A 286 22.96 -3.19 34.15
C THR A 286 23.51 -1.85 33.66
N HIS A 287 22.73 -0.79 33.77
CA HIS A 287 23.27 0.57 33.84
C HIS A 287 24.11 0.63 35.13
N SER A 288 25.29 0.02 35.07
CA SER A 288 26.35 0.24 36.03
C SER A 288 26.91 1.61 35.67
N THR A 289 26.33 2.64 36.29
CA THR A 289 26.95 3.95 36.40
C THR A 289 28.35 3.73 36.94
N THR A 290 29.34 3.84 36.07
CA THR A 290 30.73 3.96 36.47
C THR A 290 30.87 5.28 37.21
N ASP A 291 30.91 5.17 38.54
CA ASP A 291 31.47 6.17 39.43
C ASP A 291 32.86 6.58 38.94
N SER A 292 33.00 7.86 38.58
CA SER A 292 34.26 8.57 38.71
C SER A 292 34.12 9.58 39.84
N GLN A 293 34.92 9.30 40.86
CA GLN A 293 35.16 9.98 42.12
C GLN A 293 35.08 11.52 42.10
N GLY A 294 34.42 12.07 43.13
CA GLY A 294 34.79 13.38 43.68
C GLY A 294 33.73 14.09 44.52
N GLY A 295 33.77 13.91 45.86
CA GLY A 295 33.40 15.00 46.79
C GLY A 295 32.19 14.82 47.72
N SER A 296 32.45 14.32 48.93
CA SER A 296 31.94 14.74 50.25
C SER A 296 30.63 15.55 50.35
N GLY A 297 29.58 14.96 50.94
CA GLY A 297 28.46 15.70 51.56
C GLY A 297 27.27 14.85 52.01
N THR A 298 27.24 14.51 53.31
CA THR A 298 26.16 14.18 54.30
C THR A 298 24.70 13.94 53.83
N PRO A 299 23.94 13.00 54.46
CA PRO A 299 22.72 12.42 53.90
C PRO A 299 21.46 13.21 54.27
N SER A 300 20.53 13.32 53.32
CA SER A 300 19.13 13.66 53.61
C SER A 300 18.21 12.70 52.88
N SER A 301 17.49 11.93 53.68
CA SER A 301 16.47 10.97 53.32
C SER A 301 15.31 11.68 52.62
N THR A 302 15.06 11.31 51.36
CA THR A 302 13.77 11.52 50.72
C THR A 302 13.44 10.23 50.00
N GLU A 303 12.67 9.37 50.66
CA GLU A 303 12.00 8.23 50.03
C GLU A 303 11.09 8.77 48.93
N VAL A 304 11.52 8.57 47.68
CA VAL A 304 10.62 8.62 46.53
C VAL A 304 9.94 7.25 46.48
N PRO A 305 8.60 7.17 46.46
CA PRO A 305 7.93 5.89 46.25
C PRO A 305 8.28 5.41 44.84
N SER A 306 9.08 4.36 44.79
CA SER A 306 9.16 3.44 43.66
C SER A 306 7.74 3.05 43.25
N LYS A 307 7.25 3.59 42.13
CA LYS A 307 6.10 3.01 41.41
C LYS A 307 6.56 1.72 40.74
N SER A 308 6.85 0.72 41.55
CA SER A 308 6.87 -0.68 41.16
C SER A 308 5.50 -1.28 41.48
N ASP A 309 5.10 -2.30 40.72
CA ASP A 309 3.90 -3.11 40.86
C ASP A 309 2.67 -2.69 40.04
N SER A 310 2.81 -2.89 38.73
CA SER A 310 1.78 -3.65 38.00
C SER A 310 2.43 -4.45 36.85
N SER A 311 3.56 -5.12 37.11
CA SER A 311 4.07 -6.13 36.17
C SER A 311 3.18 -7.36 36.29
N GLN A 312 2.06 -7.35 35.56
CA GLN A 312 1.35 -8.58 35.24
C GLN A 312 2.29 -9.45 34.42
N SER A 313 2.84 -10.47 35.07
CA SER A 313 3.77 -11.39 34.44
C SER A 313 3.02 -12.35 33.51
N ILE A 314 3.50 -12.49 32.28
CA ILE A 314 3.08 -13.60 31.42
C ILE A 314 3.44 -14.91 32.12
N SER A 315 2.52 -15.86 32.12
CA SER A 315 2.69 -17.19 32.66
C SER A 315 3.82 -17.94 31.93
N ASP A 316 4.59 -18.74 32.66
CA ASP A 316 5.68 -19.55 32.09
C ASP A 316 5.23 -20.44 30.91
N PRO A 317 4.04 -21.10 30.94
CA PRO A 317 3.56 -21.88 29.79
C PRO A 317 3.36 -21.05 28.51
N THR A 318 2.81 -19.84 28.65
CA THR A 318 2.59 -18.92 27.53
C THR A 318 3.92 -18.34 27.03
N LEU A 319 4.85 -18.00 27.91
CA LEU A 319 6.21 -17.60 27.53
C LEU A 319 6.94 -18.71 26.77
N ASP A 320 6.83 -19.95 27.22
CA ASP A 320 7.45 -21.10 26.56
C ASP A 320 6.80 -21.39 25.19
N GLU A 321 5.51 -21.16 25.04
CA GLU A 321 4.84 -21.21 23.74
C GLU A 321 5.34 -20.10 22.80
N ILE A 322 5.34 -18.85 23.25
CA ILE A 322 5.86 -17.71 22.48
C ILE A 322 7.31 -17.98 22.04
N ARG A 323 8.15 -18.52 22.94
CA ARG A 323 9.55 -18.92 22.63
C ARG A 323 9.62 -20.04 21.60
N ARG A 324 8.73 -21.04 21.67
CA ARG A 324 8.69 -22.13 20.70
C ARG A 324 8.33 -21.61 19.31
N ASN A 325 7.30 -20.77 19.20
CA ASN A 325 6.87 -20.19 17.93
C ASN A 325 7.95 -19.27 17.34
N ALA A 326 8.53 -18.38 18.16
CA ALA A 326 9.63 -17.51 17.76
C ALA A 326 10.87 -18.26 17.22
N ARG A 327 11.13 -19.48 17.69
CA ARG A 327 12.24 -20.33 17.21
C ARG A 327 11.94 -20.99 15.87
N HIS A 328 10.68 -21.28 15.56
CA HIS A 328 10.28 -21.85 14.28
C HIS A 328 10.27 -20.82 13.14
N SER A 329 10.14 -19.54 13.45
CA SER A 329 10.14 -18.43 12.47
C SER A 329 11.53 -17.94 12.04
N LYS A 330 12.64 -18.62 12.40
CA LYS A 330 14.00 -18.17 12.06
C LYS A 330 14.32 -18.34 10.55
N GLY A 331 14.14 -17.27 9.78
CA GLY A 331 14.90 -17.02 8.56
C GLY A 331 16.27 -16.40 8.88
N GLU A 332 17.30 -16.68 8.09
CA GLU A 332 18.72 -16.43 8.40
C GLU A 332 19.14 -14.96 8.65
N ASN A 333 18.28 -13.94 8.50
CA ASN A 333 18.70 -12.53 8.61
C ASN A 333 17.70 -11.54 9.27
N SER A 334 16.59 -12.01 9.83
CA SER A 334 15.66 -11.17 10.60
C SER A 334 15.53 -11.73 12.02
N GLY A 335 15.44 -10.84 13.02
CA GLY A 335 15.15 -11.27 14.40
C GLY A 335 13.88 -12.13 14.45
N PRO A 336 13.66 -12.91 15.52
CA PRO A 336 12.50 -13.81 15.60
C PRO A 336 11.22 -12.98 15.54
N SER A 337 10.52 -12.99 14.40
CA SER A 337 9.18 -12.42 14.32
C SER A 337 8.15 -13.51 14.61
N ILE A 338 7.21 -13.20 15.48
CA ILE A 338 6.11 -14.08 15.85
C ILE A 338 4.93 -13.72 14.95
N ASP A 339 4.31 -14.69 14.30
CA ASP A 339 2.97 -14.50 13.74
C ASP A 339 1.97 -14.65 14.91
N PRO A 340 1.20 -13.60 15.26
CA PRO A 340 0.21 -13.69 16.34
C PRO A 340 -0.86 -14.76 16.10
N SER A 341 -1.12 -15.11 14.84
CA SER A 341 -2.09 -16.15 14.48
C SER A 341 -1.60 -17.58 14.77
N ASP A 342 -0.28 -17.77 14.92
CA ASP A 342 0.32 -19.05 15.33
C ASP A 342 0.24 -19.29 16.84
N LEU A 343 -0.15 -18.29 17.64
CA LEU A 343 -0.34 -18.43 19.07
C LEU A 343 -1.64 -19.18 19.37
N SER A 344 -1.62 -20.02 20.39
CA SER A 344 -2.82 -20.69 20.91
C SER A 344 -3.89 -19.67 21.33
N PRO A 345 -5.18 -20.05 21.26
CA PRO A 345 -6.26 -19.20 21.80
C PRO A 345 -6.02 -18.78 23.24
N GLU A 346 -5.44 -19.66 24.06
CA GLU A 346 -5.07 -19.40 25.45
C GLU A 346 -3.99 -18.31 25.54
N ALA A 347 -2.91 -18.42 24.78
CA ALA A 347 -1.85 -17.42 24.75
C ALA A 347 -2.35 -16.05 24.24
N GLN A 348 -3.21 -16.05 23.21
CA GLN A 348 -3.83 -14.82 22.71
C GLN A 348 -4.73 -14.17 23.77
N SER A 349 -5.54 -14.97 24.46
CA SER A 349 -6.41 -14.49 25.55
C SER A 349 -5.62 -13.90 26.70
N GLU A 350 -4.47 -14.50 27.06
CA GLU A 350 -3.61 -13.98 28.12
C GLU A 350 -2.99 -12.63 27.74
N LEU A 351 -2.52 -12.47 26.50
CA LEU A 351 -2.01 -11.20 25.99
C LEU A 351 -3.10 -10.10 25.99
N ASP A 352 -4.35 -10.49 25.70
CA ASP A 352 -5.51 -9.60 25.74
C ASP A 352 -5.85 -9.18 27.17
N GLU A 353 -5.86 -10.11 28.12
CA GLU A 353 -6.07 -9.82 29.54
C GLU A 353 -5.00 -8.86 30.08
N ILE A 354 -3.73 -9.10 29.74
CA ILE A 354 -2.62 -8.22 30.13
C ILE A 354 -2.84 -6.82 29.57
N PHE A 355 -3.20 -6.72 28.28
CA PHE A 355 -3.47 -5.44 27.67
C PHE A 355 -4.61 -4.69 28.38
N GLU A 356 -5.69 -5.38 28.75
CA GLU A 356 -6.84 -4.76 29.40
C GLU A 356 -6.57 -4.25 30.82
N ASN A 357 -5.51 -4.74 31.45
CA ASN A 357 -5.09 -4.29 32.77
C ASN A 357 -3.98 -3.22 32.74
N LEU A 358 -3.45 -2.88 31.56
CA LEU A 358 -2.49 -1.78 31.42
C LEU A 358 -3.14 -0.42 31.74
N PRO A 359 -2.35 0.57 32.22
CA PRO A 359 -2.81 1.95 32.30
C PRO A 359 -3.29 2.48 30.93
N ASP A 360 -4.33 3.33 30.92
CA ASP A 360 -4.93 3.86 29.69
C ASP A 360 -3.90 4.51 28.73
N GLU A 361 -2.90 5.21 29.29
CA GLU A 361 -1.83 5.83 28.50
C GLU A 361 -0.94 4.78 27.81
N GLU A 362 -0.69 3.63 28.45
CA GLU A 362 0.08 2.53 27.87
C GLU A 362 -0.73 1.78 26.82
N LYS A 363 -2.02 1.52 27.09
CA LYS A 363 -2.95 0.95 26.09
C LYS A 363 -2.94 1.80 24.82
N LYS A 364 -3.12 3.12 24.99
CA LYS A 364 -3.14 4.09 23.89
C LYS A 364 -1.81 4.11 23.13
N LYS A 365 -0.67 4.04 23.84
CA LYS A 365 0.66 4.00 23.22
C LYS A 365 0.88 2.74 22.40
N LEU A 366 0.48 1.58 22.90
CA LEU A 366 0.57 0.30 22.17
C LEU A 366 -0.30 0.32 20.92
N LEU A 367 -1.57 0.72 21.04
CA LEU A 367 -2.49 0.82 19.90
C LEU A 367 -2.01 1.84 18.85
N ALA A 368 -1.49 2.99 19.29
CA ALA A 368 -0.93 3.99 18.37
C ALA A 368 0.29 3.45 17.61
N ARG A 369 1.16 2.68 18.26
CA ARG A 369 2.32 2.05 17.61
C ARG A 369 1.88 0.98 16.62
N ALA A 370 0.95 0.11 17.00
CA ALA A 370 0.38 -0.90 16.10
C ALA A 370 -0.28 -0.26 14.88
N THR A 371 -1.16 0.72 15.10
CA THR A 371 -1.82 1.50 14.04
C THR A 371 -0.80 2.15 13.11
N THR A 372 0.27 2.75 13.66
CA THR A 372 1.31 3.42 12.86
C THR A 372 2.06 2.43 11.95
N ARG A 373 2.34 1.20 12.43
CA ARG A 373 3.01 0.19 11.60
C ARG A 373 2.10 -0.32 10.48
N ILE A 374 0.83 -0.60 10.78
CA ILE A 374 -0.15 -0.96 9.74
C ILE A 374 -0.35 0.18 8.74
N LYS A 375 -0.42 1.43 9.22
CA LYS A 375 -0.48 2.62 8.35
C LYS A 375 0.76 2.76 7.48
N THR A 376 1.95 2.52 8.02
CA THR A 376 3.19 2.55 7.23
C THR A 376 3.17 1.48 6.13
N LEU A 377 2.54 0.33 6.41
CA LEU A 377 2.32 -0.69 5.39
C LEU A 377 1.37 -0.21 4.30
N GLU A 378 0.24 0.36 4.70
CA GLU A 378 -0.72 0.90 3.75
C GLU A 378 -0.11 2.03 2.91
N ASP A 379 0.61 2.98 3.52
CA ASP A 379 1.26 4.09 2.82
C ASP A 379 2.24 3.56 1.76
N LYS A 380 3.06 2.55 2.10
CA LYS A 380 3.95 1.87 1.14
C LYS A 380 3.19 1.09 0.08
N ALA A 381 2.07 0.48 0.45
CA ALA A 381 1.25 -0.27 -0.48
C ALA A 381 0.54 0.63 -1.48
N ASN A 382 0.00 1.75 -1.01
CA ASN A 382 -0.55 2.81 -1.82
C ASN A 382 0.52 3.41 -2.74
N ALA A 383 1.72 3.73 -2.23
CA ALA A 383 2.81 4.25 -3.07
C ALA A 383 3.20 3.29 -4.21
N ALA A 384 3.10 1.98 -3.95
CA ALA A 384 3.42 0.92 -4.90
C ALA A 384 2.33 0.69 -5.95
N LEU A 385 1.06 0.64 -5.52
CA LEU A 385 -0.09 0.50 -6.42
C LEU A 385 -0.38 1.79 -7.18
N ASN A 386 -0.02 2.90 -6.58
CA ASN A 386 -0.50 4.20 -6.95
C ASN A 386 0.54 5.26 -6.51
N PRO A 387 1.59 5.50 -7.32
CA PRO A 387 2.53 6.58 -7.07
C PRO A 387 1.86 7.96 -6.94
N ARG A 388 0.57 8.09 -7.33
CA ARG A 388 -0.25 9.32 -7.34
C ARG A 388 -0.45 9.94 -5.94
N ALA A 389 -0.18 9.24 -4.84
CA ALA A 389 -0.52 9.73 -3.48
C ALA A 389 0.54 10.62 -2.78
N HIS A 390 1.78 10.70 -3.31
CA HIS A 390 2.87 11.43 -2.64
C HIS A 390 3.22 12.79 -3.26
N GLU A 391 2.61 13.14 -4.40
CA GLU A 391 2.71 14.50 -4.92
C GLU A 391 1.71 15.38 -4.15
N LYS A 392 2.22 16.09 -3.13
CA LYS A 392 1.50 17.24 -2.57
C LYS A 392 1.19 18.18 -3.73
N GLU A 393 -0.09 18.50 -3.93
CA GLU A 393 -0.50 19.54 -4.87
C GLU A 393 0.41 20.76 -4.70
N PRO A 394 1.00 21.29 -5.78
CA PRO A 394 1.66 22.59 -5.70
C PRO A 394 0.59 23.58 -5.26
N ARG A 395 0.72 24.09 -4.03
CA ARG A 395 -0.14 25.16 -3.52
C ARG A 395 -0.18 26.25 -4.57
N SER A 396 -1.37 26.48 -5.14
CA SER A 396 -1.56 27.63 -6.02
C SER A 396 -1.22 28.87 -5.19
N ASN A 397 -0.11 29.51 -5.53
CA ASN A 397 0.16 30.87 -5.08
C ASN A 397 -0.89 31.74 -5.79
N ASN A 398 -2.04 31.91 -5.16
CA ASN A 398 -2.92 33.03 -5.44
C ASN A 398 -2.17 34.30 -5.00
N GLY A 399 -1.36 34.82 -5.92
CA GLY A 399 -0.85 36.18 -5.84
C GLY A 399 -1.98 37.14 -6.20
N ASN A 400 -2.42 37.91 -5.21
CA ASN A 400 -2.97 39.24 -5.42
C ASN A 400 -1.84 40.23 -5.66
#